data_AF-A0A961WTM3-F1
#
_entry.id   AF-A0A961WTM3-F1
#
_cell.length_a   1.000
_cell.length_b   1.000
_cell.length_c   1.000
_cell.angle_alpha   90.00
_cell.angle_beta   90.00
_cell.angle_gamma   90.00
#
_symmetry.space_group_name_H-M   'P 1'
#
loop_
_entity.id
_entity.type
_entity.pdbx_description
1 polymer ?
#
loop_
_entity_poly.entity_id
_entity_poly.type
_entity_poly.pdbx_seq_one_letter_code
_entity_poly.pdbx_strand_id
1 'polypeptide(L)'
;MRVLLLLWFTPLALFWGWFALSVNDWSFGFIMLSRELHDVVFDIYARTLGVDREALPGMIAGACAFDTALIMGIAAFRWRASWLPHAREMLASYWQDETVSDDDREYSDGFGADFRSAAAVPVRPAE
;
A
#
# COMPACT_ATOMS: atom_id res chain seq x y z
N MET A 1 15.53 2.20 -0.84
CA MET A 1 14.21 2.07 -1.51
C MET A 1 13.88 3.32 -2.33
N ARG A 2 13.75 4.49 -1.68
CA ARG A 2 13.44 5.79 -2.31
C ARG A 2 14.31 6.15 -3.52
N VAL A 3 15.64 5.98 -3.43
CA VAL A 3 16.54 6.25 -4.55
C VAL A 3 16.34 5.28 -5.73
N LEU A 4 16.09 3.99 -5.46
CA LEU A 4 15.77 3.00 -6.50
C LEU A 4 14.43 3.32 -7.19
N LEU A 5 13.41 3.70 -6.42
CA LEU A 5 12.12 4.11 -6.96
C LEU A 5 12.21 5.40 -7.76
N LEU A 6 12.96 6.40 -7.28
CA LEU A 6 13.24 7.62 -8.03
C LEU A 6 14.01 7.32 -9.31
N LEU A 7 15.09 6.56 -9.23
CA LEU A 7 15.90 6.19 -10.39
C LEU A 7 15.10 5.42 -11.45
N TRP A 8 14.12 4.61 -11.02
CA TRP A 8 13.21 3.92 -11.92
C TRP A 8 12.08 4.81 -12.47
N PHE A 9 11.46 5.63 -11.61
CA PHE A 9 10.34 6.49 -11.98
C PHE A 9 10.79 7.66 -12.86
N THR A 10 12.02 8.17 -12.67
CA THR A 10 12.57 9.29 -13.44
C THR A 10 12.52 9.06 -14.95
N PRO A 11 13.08 7.97 -15.52
CA PRO A 11 13.01 7.74 -16.95
C PRO A 11 11.57 7.51 -17.43
N LEU A 12 10.72 6.90 -16.61
CA LEU A 12 9.30 6.66 -16.94
C LEU A 12 8.51 7.98 -17.02
N ALA A 13 8.65 8.83 -16.01
CA ALA A 13 7.99 10.12 -15.91
C ALA A 13 8.50 11.10 -16.98
N LEU A 14 9.80 11.06 -17.28
CA LEU A 14 10.37 11.85 -18.37
C LEU A 14 9.78 11.42 -19.72
N PHE A 15 9.71 10.11 -19.97
CA PHE A 15 9.14 9.55 -21.19
C PHE A 15 7.65 9.89 -21.34
N TRP A 16 6.84 9.64 -20.31
CA TRP A 16 5.40 9.94 -20.31
C TRP A 16 5.11 11.43 -20.36
N GLY A 17 5.90 12.25 -19.66
CA GLY A 17 5.81 13.70 -19.71
C GLY A 17 6.04 14.19 -21.14
N TRP A 18 7.16 13.78 -21.76
CA TRP A 18 7.44 14.13 -23.15
C TRP A 18 6.35 13.64 -24.12
N PHE A 19 5.92 12.37 -23.99
CA PHE A 19 4.88 11.78 -24.83
C PHE A 19 3.56 12.56 -24.73
N ALA A 20 3.10 12.86 -23.52
CA ALA A 20 1.86 13.59 -23.28
C ALA A 20 1.94 15.05 -23.77
N LEU A 21 3.09 15.71 -23.60
CA LEU A 21 3.31 17.06 -24.11
C LEU A 21 3.31 17.09 -25.64
N SER A 22 3.97 16.10 -26.25
CA SER A 22 4.15 16.03 -27.70
C SER A 22 2.87 15.67 -28.46
N VAL A 23 2.04 14.77 -27.92
CA VAL A 23 0.72 14.46 -28.49
C VAL A 23 -0.26 15.63 -28.39
N ASN A 24 -0.18 16.43 -27.32
CA ASN A 24 -1.01 17.64 -27.14
C ASN A 24 -0.49 18.87 -27.91
N ASP A 25 0.56 18.71 -28.73
CA ASP A 25 1.19 19.78 -29.51
C ASP A 25 1.59 21.00 -28.68
N TRP A 26 2.00 20.77 -27.42
CA TRP A 26 2.56 21.81 -26.56
C TRP A 26 4.02 22.08 -26.94
N SER A 27 4.21 22.59 -28.16
CA SER A 27 5.50 23.00 -28.65
C SER A 27 5.77 24.44 -28.19
N PHE A 28 6.49 24.58 -27.07
CA PHE A 28 7.01 25.87 -26.57
C PHE A 28 8.12 26.45 -27.48
N GLY A 29 8.03 26.27 -28.79
CA GLY A 29 9.10 26.55 -29.77
C GLY A 29 10.18 25.48 -29.88
N PHE A 30 10.08 24.39 -29.11
CA PHE A 30 11.00 23.25 -29.22
C PHE A 30 10.50 22.23 -30.24
N ILE A 31 11.32 21.96 -31.28
CA ILE A 31 11.08 20.90 -32.28
C ILE A 31 10.94 19.53 -31.59
N MET A 32 11.64 19.33 -30.47
CA MET A 32 11.60 18.06 -29.74
C MET A 32 10.22 17.69 -29.20
N LEU A 33 9.37 18.67 -28.92
CA LEU A 33 8.01 18.48 -28.41
C LEU A 33 6.95 18.59 -29.51
N SER A 34 7.34 18.80 -30.77
CA SER A 34 6.37 18.90 -31.85
C SER A 34 5.73 17.54 -32.12
N ARG A 35 4.50 17.59 -32.61
CA ARG A 35 3.81 16.40 -33.10
C ARG A 35 4.47 15.78 -34.34
N GLU A 36 5.13 16.59 -35.18
CA GLU A 36 5.89 16.07 -36.32
C GLU A 36 7.07 15.18 -35.89
N LEU A 37 7.86 15.59 -34.88
CA LEU A 37 8.97 14.76 -34.44
C LEU A 37 8.47 13.45 -33.83
N HIS A 38 7.37 13.51 -33.07
CA HIS A 38 6.70 12.33 -32.57
C HIS A 38 6.39 11.35 -33.70
N ASP A 39 5.68 11.81 -34.73
CA ASP A 39 5.28 10.97 -35.85
C ASP A 39 6.50 10.38 -36.57
N VAL A 40 7.58 11.15 -36.75
CA VAL A 40 8.85 10.66 -37.35
C VAL A 40 9.51 9.60 -36.48
N VAL A 41 9.61 9.81 -35.16
CA VAL A 41 10.23 8.87 -34.22
C VAL A 41 9.42 7.57 -34.18
N PHE A 42 8.10 7.66 -34.13
CA PHE A 42 7.20 6.51 -34.15
C PHE A 42 7.25 5.77 -35.50
N ASP A 43 7.40 6.46 -36.63
CA ASP A 43 7.59 5.82 -37.95
C ASP A 43 8.92 5.05 -38.02
N ILE A 44 10.00 5.61 -37.47
CA ILE A 44 11.29 4.90 -37.39
C ILE A 44 11.17 3.65 -36.52
N TYR A 45 10.53 3.75 -35.35
CA TYR A 45 10.31 2.59 -34.49
C TYR A 45 9.39 1.55 -35.15
N ALA A 46 8.31 1.98 -35.81
CA ALA A 46 7.38 1.12 -36.53
C ALA A 46 8.09 0.29 -37.59
N ARG A 47 8.93 0.94 -38.41
CA ARG A 47 9.75 0.28 -39.44
C ARG A 47 10.77 -0.69 -38.85
N THR A 48 11.35 -0.35 -37.70
CA THR A 48 12.36 -1.20 -37.05
C THR A 48 11.73 -2.44 -36.41
N LEU A 49 10.55 -2.30 -35.80
CA LEU A 49 9.82 -3.38 -35.14
C LEU A 49 8.95 -4.20 -36.13
N GLY A 50 8.66 -3.65 -37.32
CA GLY A 50 7.72 -4.26 -38.27
C GLY A 50 6.26 -4.19 -37.79
N VAL A 51 5.92 -3.20 -36.97
CA VAL A 51 4.59 -3.02 -36.35
C VAL A 51 3.99 -1.70 -36.81
N ASP A 52 2.66 -1.59 -36.82
CA ASP A 52 1.97 -0.35 -37.18
C ASP A 52 2.23 0.78 -36.17
N ARG A 53 2.36 2.02 -36.66
CA ARG A 53 2.63 3.22 -35.83
C ARG A 53 1.54 3.48 -34.81
N GLU A 54 0.31 3.06 -35.12
CA GLU A 54 -0.88 3.26 -34.29
C GLU A 54 -0.93 2.26 -33.11
N ALA A 55 -0.30 1.09 -33.27
CA ALA A 55 -0.21 0.07 -32.23
C ALA A 55 0.93 0.34 -31.22
N LEU A 56 1.96 1.07 -31.64
CA LEU A 56 3.15 1.37 -30.84
C LEU A 56 2.84 2.04 -29.48
N PRO A 57 2.04 3.12 -29.41
CA PRO A 57 1.70 3.75 -28.14
C PRO A 57 1.01 2.78 -27.18
N GLY A 58 0.10 1.95 -27.69
CA GLY A 58 -0.60 0.93 -26.91
C GLY A 58 0.33 -0.15 -26.37
N MET A 59 1.27 -0.60 -27.18
CA MET A 59 2.28 -1.58 -26.76
C MET A 59 3.22 -1.03 -25.70
N ILE A 60 3.70 0.22 -25.86
CA ILE A 60 4.56 0.88 -24.88
C ILE A 60 3.80 1.11 -23.57
N ALA A 61 2.54 1.54 -23.64
CA ALA A 61 1.69 1.71 -22.46
C ALA A 61 1.48 0.38 -21.74
N GLY A 62 1.22 -0.71 -22.48
CA GLY A 62 1.10 -2.05 -21.93
C GLY A 62 2.39 -2.53 -21.25
N ALA A 63 3.55 -2.30 -21.88
CA ALA A 63 4.85 -2.63 -21.29
C ALA A 63 5.12 -1.84 -20.00
N CYS A 64 4.79 -0.54 -19.98
CA CYS A 64 4.93 0.31 -18.79
C CYS A 64 3.98 -0.10 -17.67
N ALA A 65 2.73 -0.44 -17.99
CA ALA A 65 1.76 -0.93 -17.03
C ALA A 65 2.22 -2.25 -16.40
N PHE A 66 2.76 -3.16 -17.22
CA PHE A 66 3.34 -4.40 -16.75
C PHE A 66 4.56 -4.18 -15.85
N ASP A 67 5.48 -3.29 -16.23
CA ASP A 67 6.67 -2.95 -15.44
C ASP A 67 6.29 -2.31 -14.08
N THR A 68 5.28 -1.44 -14.08
CA THR A 68 4.72 -0.85 -12.86
C THR A 68 4.06 -1.91 -11.96
N ALA A 69 3.30 -2.83 -12.55
CA ALA A 69 2.71 -3.95 -11.82
C ALA A 69 3.78 -4.87 -11.22
N LEU A 70 4.88 -5.08 -11.93
CA LEU A 70 6.01 -5.89 -11.49
C LEU A 70 6.71 -5.23 -10.29
N ILE A 71 6.93 -3.92 -10.34
CA ILE A 71 7.53 -3.17 -9.22
C ILE A 71 6.59 -3.05 -8.03
N MET A 72 5.29 -2.81 -8.26
CA MET A 72 4.28 -2.86 -7.21
C MET A 72 4.21 -4.26 -6.58
N GLY A 73 4.31 -5.31 -7.38
CA GLY A 73 4.40 -6.69 -6.92
C GLY A 73 5.62 -6.94 -6.04
N ILE A 74 6.81 -6.54 -6.49
CA ILE A 74 8.06 -6.66 -5.70
C ILE A 74 7.99 -5.82 -4.43
N ALA A 75 7.47 -4.59 -4.52
CA ALA A 75 7.32 -3.69 -3.39
C ALA A 75 6.36 -4.26 -2.35
N ALA A 76 5.18 -4.74 -2.77
CA ALA A 76 4.21 -5.42 -1.91
C ALA A 76 4.82 -6.67 -1.25
N PHE A 77 5.59 -7.45 -2.02
CA PHE A 77 6.28 -8.64 -1.50
C PHE A 77 7.36 -8.27 -0.48
N ARG A 78 8.04 -7.13 -0.59
CA ARG A 78 8.97 -6.61 0.43
C ARG A 78 8.23 -6.01 1.62
N TRP A 79 7.10 -5.36 1.38
CA TRP A 79 6.28 -4.74 2.42
C TRP A 79 5.67 -5.78 3.36
N ARG A 80 5.46 -7.02 2.89
CA ARG A 80 5.08 -8.16 3.74
C ARG A 80 5.95 -8.27 4.99
N ALA A 81 7.26 -8.06 4.89
CA ALA A 81 8.17 -8.20 6.01
C ALA A 81 8.08 -7.04 7.03
N SER A 82 7.61 -5.86 6.60
CA SER A 82 7.52 -4.66 7.43
C SER A 82 6.16 -4.45 8.07
N TRP A 83 5.06 -4.89 7.43
CA TRP A 83 3.70 -4.72 7.95
C TRP A 83 3.15 -5.94 8.69
N LEU A 84 3.64 -7.17 8.42
CA LEU A 84 3.24 -8.36 9.20
C LEU A 84 3.43 -8.21 10.73
N PRO A 85 4.47 -7.51 11.26
CA PRO A 85 4.63 -7.27 12.69
C PRO A 85 3.59 -6.32 13.28
N HIS A 86 3.20 -5.28 12.53
CA HIS A 86 2.21 -4.32 13.01
C HIS A 86 0.78 -4.87 12.84
N ALA A 87 0.51 -5.59 11.76
CA ALA A 87 -0.79 -6.23 11.53
C ALA A 87 -1.07 -7.35 12.55
N ARG A 88 -0.05 -8.11 12.96
CA ARG A 88 -0.22 -9.12 14.03
C ARG A 88 -0.47 -8.47 15.40
N GLU A 89 0.16 -7.32 15.67
CA GLU A 89 -0.06 -6.57 16.92
C GLU A 89 -1.49 -6.00 16.96
N MET A 90 -1.96 -5.43 15.85
CA MET A 90 -3.35 -4.98 15.73
C MET A 90 -4.34 -6.15 15.90
N LEU A 91 -4.10 -7.30 15.23
CA LEU A 91 -4.98 -8.47 15.36
C LEU A 91 -4.97 -9.08 16.78
N ALA A 92 -3.83 -9.07 17.46
CA ALA A 92 -3.71 -9.53 18.85
C ALA A 92 -4.51 -8.64 19.81
N SER A 93 -4.53 -7.32 19.58
CA SER A 93 -5.35 -6.40 20.39
C SER A 93 -6.85 -6.61 20.22
N TYR A 94 -7.33 -7.01 19.03
CA TYR A 94 -8.74 -7.36 18.81
C TYR A 94 -9.13 -8.68 19.49
N TRP A 95 -8.25 -9.67 19.53
CA TRP A 95 -8.50 -10.94 20.21
C TRP A 95 -8.49 -10.83 21.74
N GLN A 96 -7.69 -9.92 22.32
CA GLN A 96 -7.63 -9.74 23.79
C GLN A 96 -8.90 -9.11 24.37
N ASP A 97 -9.54 -8.18 23.65
CA ASP A 97 -10.73 -7.46 24.13
C ASP A 97 -11.96 -8.38 24.25
N GLU A 98 -12.06 -9.40 23.39
CA GLU A 98 -13.16 -10.37 23.41
C GLU A 98 -13.05 -11.36 24.57
N THR A 99 -11.84 -11.73 24.99
CA THR A 99 -11.61 -12.70 26.08
C THR A 99 -11.79 -12.15 27.50
N VAL A 100 -11.60 -10.83 27.70
CA VAL A 100 -11.73 -10.20 29.02
C VAL A 100 -13.19 -9.87 29.36
N SER A 101 -14.07 -9.73 28.34
CA SER A 101 -15.46 -9.34 28.59
C SER A 101 -16.37 -10.47 29.09
N ASP A 102 -16.03 -11.73 28.84
CA ASP A 102 -16.87 -12.88 29.22
C ASP A 102 -16.43 -13.57 30.53
N ASP A 103 -15.14 -13.60 30.87
CA ASP A 103 -14.63 -14.26 32.08
C ASP A 103 -14.92 -13.45 33.37
N ASP A 104 -14.93 -12.11 33.27
CA ASP A 104 -15.17 -11.22 34.41
C ASP A 104 -16.63 -11.20 34.90
N ARG A 105 -17.60 -11.57 34.04
CA ARG A 105 -19.02 -11.59 34.42
C ARG A 105 -19.40 -12.84 35.20
N GLU A 106 -18.79 -13.99 34.92
CA GLU A 106 -19.16 -15.26 35.58
C GLU A 106 -18.57 -15.38 36.99
N TYR A 107 -17.43 -14.72 37.27
CA TYR A 107 -16.82 -14.72 38.60
C TYR A 107 -17.47 -13.73 39.58
N SER A 108 -17.98 -12.60 39.09
CA SER A 108 -18.59 -11.54 39.91
C SER A 108 -19.93 -11.96 40.53
N ASP A 109 -20.70 -12.81 39.86
CA ASP A 109 -22.05 -13.19 40.31
C ASP A 109 -22.04 -14.27 41.41
N GLY A 110 -20.91 -14.96 41.62
CA GLY A 110 -20.78 -16.05 42.62
C GLY A 110 -20.19 -15.63 43.98
N PHE A 111 -19.42 -14.55 44.06
CA PHE A 111 -18.59 -14.25 45.24
C PHE A 111 -19.23 -13.28 46.26
N GLY A 112 -20.32 -12.60 45.88
CA GLY A 112 -20.89 -11.51 46.69
C GLY A 112 -21.83 -11.90 47.83
N ALA A 113 -22.32 -13.14 47.88
CA ALA A 113 -23.43 -13.51 48.76
C ALA A 113 -23.03 -13.96 50.18
N ASP A 114 -21.79 -14.45 50.38
CA ASP A 114 -21.47 -15.27 51.56
C ASP A 114 -20.70 -14.54 52.69
N PHE A 115 -20.05 -13.41 52.39
CA PHE A 115 -19.14 -12.76 53.35
C PHE A 115 -19.81 -11.92 54.45
N ARG A 116 -21.14 -11.74 54.40
CA ARG A 116 -21.84 -10.85 55.35
C ARG A 116 -22.27 -11.52 56.66
N SER A 117 -22.06 -12.84 56.81
CA SER A 117 -22.55 -13.60 57.98
C SER A 117 -21.50 -13.85 59.09
N ALA A 118 -20.20 -13.74 58.81
CA ALA A 118 -19.16 -14.23 59.73
C ALA A 118 -18.62 -13.21 60.76
N ALA A 119 -19.05 -11.95 60.76
CA ALA A 119 -18.42 -10.86 61.52
C ALA A 119 -19.08 -10.55 62.88
N ALA A 120 -19.64 -11.53 63.58
CA ALA A 120 -20.23 -11.35 64.91
C ALA A 120 -19.53 -12.22 65.96
N VAL A 121 -18.31 -11.85 66.35
CA VAL A 121 -17.63 -12.37 67.55
C VAL A 121 -17.52 -11.24 68.58
N PRO A 122 -18.24 -11.29 69.71
CA PRO A 122 -18.17 -10.23 70.72
C PRO A 122 -16.90 -10.36 71.56
N VAL A 123 -16.05 -9.34 71.52
CA VAL A 123 -14.84 -9.22 72.35
C VAL A 123 -15.26 -8.83 73.77
N ARG A 124 -14.94 -9.67 74.76
CA ARG A 124 -15.21 -9.45 76.19
C ARG A 124 -14.10 -8.57 76.79
N PRO A 125 -14.39 -7.52 77.58
CA PRO A 125 -13.37 -6.66 78.17
C PRO A 125 -12.67 -7.38 79.33
N ALA A 126 -11.34 -7.24 79.40
CA ALA A 126 -10.50 -7.76 80.47
C ALA A 126 -10.50 -6.80 81.67
N GLU A 127 -10.66 -7.37 82.87
CA GLU A 127 -10.54 -6.71 84.18
C GLU A 127 -9.09 -6.44 84.56
#